data_AF-A0A1Z1MBY7-F1
#
_entry.id   AF-A0A1Z1MBY7-F1
#
_cell.length_a   1.000
_cell.length_b   1.000
_cell.length_c   1.000
_cell.angle_alpha   90.00
_cell.angle_beta   90.00
_cell.angle_gamma   90.00
#
_symmetry.space_group_name_H-M   'P 1'
#
loop_
_entity.id
_entity.type
_entity.pdbx_description
1 polymer ?
#
loop_
_entity_poly.entity_id
_entity_poly.type
_entity_poly.pdbx_seq_one_letter_code
_entity_poly.pdbx_strand_id
1 'polypeptide(L)'
;MINKKDIFFTKIDLLTISLEVLALNHLNNNIISDIKVIRNQLKQYQYKKKLNLIKVIEYIQTIRLLTNKYFLSEISFKIIQEYQQNQKCKIAINYTTKFCNIYSQKKKYYKGNKLLYRSYKVDIKKIAIVNLYLIARITKQEGTYLLIKYLYDINKQ
;
A
#
# COMPACT_ATOMS: atom_id res chain seq x y z
N MET A 1 -14.26 16.81 -11.17
CA MET A 1 -14.83 15.79 -10.28
C MET A 1 -13.76 14.75 -9.99
N ILE A 2 -13.51 14.41 -8.72
CA ILE A 2 -12.51 13.37 -8.39
C ILE A 2 -13.14 12.01 -8.71
N ASN A 3 -12.48 11.23 -9.57
CA ASN A 3 -12.94 9.90 -9.95
C ASN A 3 -12.64 8.90 -8.82
N LYS A 4 -13.69 8.37 -8.19
CA LYS A 4 -13.60 7.39 -7.08
C LYS A 4 -12.73 6.18 -7.45
N LYS A 5 -12.79 5.76 -8.71
CA LYS A 5 -11.99 4.67 -9.25
C LYS A 5 -10.49 5.00 -9.18
N ASP A 6 -10.11 6.22 -9.52
CA ASP A 6 -8.69 6.58 -9.58
C ASP A 6 -8.11 6.76 -8.17
N ILE A 7 -8.90 7.24 -7.19
CA ILE A 7 -8.52 7.23 -5.77
C ILE A 7 -8.24 5.79 -5.32
N PHE A 8 -9.16 4.89 -5.61
CA PHE A 8 -9.06 3.48 -5.24
C PHE A 8 -7.78 2.84 -5.79
N PHE A 9 -7.50 2.99 -7.09
CA PHE A 9 -6.28 2.46 -7.70
C PHE A 9 -5.02 3.13 -7.16
N THR A 10 -5.08 4.41 -6.82
CA THR A 10 -3.95 5.12 -6.18
C THR A 10 -3.65 4.52 -4.80
N LYS A 11 -4.66 4.27 -3.97
CA LYS A 11 -4.49 3.66 -2.65
C LYS A 11 -3.92 2.25 -2.75
N ILE A 12 -4.39 1.48 -3.72
CA ILE A 12 -3.87 0.15 -4.05
C ILE A 12 -2.38 0.21 -4.45
N ASP A 13 -2.00 1.13 -5.33
CA ASP A 13 -0.60 1.21 -5.78
C ASP A 13 0.32 1.66 -4.64
N LEU A 14 -0.15 2.59 -3.79
CA LEU A 14 0.55 2.98 -2.56
C LEU A 14 0.72 1.79 -1.60
N LEU A 15 -0.32 0.97 -1.39
CA LEU A 15 -0.21 -0.24 -0.58
C LEU A 15 0.78 -1.25 -1.20
N THR A 16 0.79 -1.36 -2.54
CA THR A 16 1.74 -2.21 -3.27
C THR A 16 3.18 -1.71 -3.11
N ILE A 17 3.41 -0.39 -3.06
CA ILE A 17 4.72 0.18 -2.74
C ILE A 17 5.14 -0.23 -1.32
N SER A 18 4.25 -0.21 -0.34
CA SER A 18 4.56 -0.67 1.02
C SER A 18 5.01 -2.14 1.05
N LEU A 19 4.31 -3.03 0.33
CA LEU A 19 4.72 -4.44 0.20
C LEU A 19 6.11 -4.57 -0.45
N GLU A 20 6.38 -3.79 -1.49
CA GLU A 20 7.68 -3.80 -2.18
C GLU A 20 8.82 -3.33 -1.27
N VAL A 21 8.60 -2.29 -0.47
CA VAL A 21 9.60 -1.81 0.49
C VAL A 21 9.89 -2.87 1.56
N LEU A 22 8.85 -3.53 2.08
CA LEU A 22 9.03 -4.60 3.06
C LEU A 22 9.81 -5.77 2.47
N ALA A 23 9.49 -6.17 1.24
CA ALA A 23 10.22 -7.20 0.52
C ALA A 23 11.70 -6.85 0.32
N LEU A 24 12.00 -5.63 -0.12
CA LEU A 24 13.37 -5.14 -0.33
C LEU A 24 14.21 -5.07 0.95
N ASN A 25 13.57 -4.93 2.11
CA ASN A 25 14.27 -4.77 3.38
C ASN A 25 14.56 -6.09 4.10
N HIS A 26 13.77 -7.12 3.83
CA HIS A 26 13.74 -8.29 4.71
C HIS A 26 13.77 -9.63 3.98
N LEU A 27 13.67 -9.67 2.65
CA LEU A 27 13.34 -10.93 1.96
C LEU A 27 13.97 -11.10 0.57
N ASN A 28 13.82 -12.31 0.02
CA ASN A 28 14.46 -12.81 -1.21
C ASN A 28 13.80 -12.28 -2.50
N ASN A 29 14.51 -12.37 -3.63
CA ASN A 29 14.10 -11.84 -4.94
C ASN A 29 12.73 -12.37 -5.43
N ASN A 30 12.32 -13.57 -5.00
CA ASN A 30 11.06 -14.21 -5.39
C ASN A 30 9.81 -13.44 -4.96
N ILE A 31 9.88 -12.64 -3.90
CA ILE A 31 8.74 -11.83 -3.45
C ILE A 31 8.56 -10.61 -4.34
N ILE A 32 9.68 -10.04 -4.77
CA ILE A 32 9.67 -8.89 -5.67
C ILE A 32 9.03 -9.28 -7.00
N SER A 33 9.29 -10.50 -7.51
CA SER A 33 8.58 -11.01 -8.69
C SER A 33 7.08 -11.16 -8.46
N ASP A 34 6.66 -11.77 -7.35
CA ASP A 34 5.23 -11.94 -7.03
C ASP A 34 4.51 -10.59 -6.91
N ILE A 35 5.12 -9.60 -6.25
CA ILE A 35 4.58 -8.23 -6.13
C ILE A 35 4.51 -7.54 -7.50
N LYS A 36 5.52 -7.73 -8.36
CA LYS A 36 5.51 -7.18 -9.74
C LYS A 36 4.37 -7.75 -10.57
N VAL A 37 4.10 -9.06 -10.49
CA VAL A 37 2.98 -9.71 -11.19
C VAL A 37 1.66 -9.06 -10.81
N ILE A 38 1.42 -8.90 -9.50
CA ILE A 38 0.22 -8.25 -8.98
C ILE A 38 0.08 -6.82 -9.48
N ARG A 39 1.17 -6.04 -9.43
CA ARG A 39 1.16 -4.66 -9.92
C ARG A 39 0.82 -4.59 -11.41
N ASN A 40 1.30 -5.52 -12.21
CA ASN A 40 0.99 -5.57 -13.64
C ASN A 40 -0.49 -5.93 -13.88
N GLN A 41 -1.05 -6.88 -13.13
CA GLN A 41 -2.47 -7.20 -13.18
C GLN A 41 -3.33 -5.97 -12.82
N LEU A 42 -2.97 -5.25 -11.76
CA LEU A 42 -3.66 -4.01 -11.37
C LEU A 42 -3.66 -2.94 -12.45
N LYS A 43 -2.53 -2.72 -13.12
CA LYS A 43 -2.44 -1.77 -14.23
C LYS A 43 -3.42 -2.12 -15.33
N GLN A 44 -3.51 -3.39 -15.72
CA GLN A 44 -4.47 -3.84 -16.74
C GLN A 44 -5.92 -3.53 -16.34
N TYR A 45 -6.26 -3.65 -15.06
CA TYR A 45 -7.61 -3.33 -14.56
C TYR A 45 -7.90 -1.82 -14.54
N GLN A 46 -6.89 -0.99 -14.30
CA GLN A 46 -7.06 0.45 -14.29
C GLN A 46 -7.55 0.98 -15.65
N TYR A 47 -7.14 0.37 -16.75
CA TYR A 47 -7.59 0.75 -18.10
C TYR A 47 -9.03 0.32 -18.43
N LYS A 48 -9.64 -0.59 -17.66
CA LYS A 48 -11.03 -1.03 -17.89
C LYS A 48 -12.05 0.00 -17.38
N LYS A 49 -13.13 0.25 -18.14
CA LYS A 49 -14.09 1.34 -17.87
C LYS A 49 -14.88 1.18 -16.55
N LYS A 50 -15.10 -0.05 -16.06
CA LYS A 50 -15.84 -0.34 -14.82
C LYS A 50 -14.94 -1.00 -13.76
N LEU A 51 -15.06 -0.54 -12.52
CA LEU A 51 -14.49 -1.21 -11.36
C LEU A 51 -15.32 -2.48 -11.09
N ASN A 52 -14.69 -3.65 -11.08
CA ASN A 52 -15.37 -4.92 -10.78
C ASN A 52 -15.07 -5.32 -9.33
N LEU A 53 -16.12 -5.38 -8.49
CA LEU A 53 -16.01 -5.77 -7.08
C LEU A 53 -15.32 -7.13 -6.90
N ILE A 54 -15.59 -8.10 -7.79
CA ILE A 54 -14.96 -9.42 -7.76
C ILE A 54 -13.44 -9.28 -7.87
N LYS A 55 -12.95 -8.41 -8.79
CA LYS A 55 -11.52 -8.16 -8.96
C LYS A 55 -10.88 -7.45 -7.77
N VAL A 56 -11.64 -6.62 -7.07
CA VAL A 56 -11.19 -6.01 -5.81
C VAL A 56 -11.01 -7.06 -4.72
N ILE A 57 -11.97 -7.98 -4.59
CA ILE A 57 -11.90 -9.09 -3.63
C ILE A 57 -10.71 -10.00 -3.95
N GLU A 58 -10.54 -10.39 -5.22
CA GLU A 58 -9.38 -11.18 -5.68
C GLU A 58 -8.06 -10.49 -5.30
N TYR A 59 -7.98 -9.17 -5.51
CA TYR A 59 -6.78 -8.40 -5.17
C TYR A 59 -6.48 -8.40 -3.67
N ILE A 60 -7.49 -8.15 -2.83
CA ILE A 60 -7.36 -8.17 -1.38
C ILE A 60 -6.92 -9.56 -0.90
N GLN A 61 -7.53 -10.62 -1.45
CA GLN A 61 -7.16 -11.99 -1.14
C GLN A 61 -5.71 -12.27 -1.55
N THR A 62 -5.27 -11.77 -2.70
CA THR A 62 -3.89 -11.93 -3.16
C THR A 62 -2.90 -11.22 -2.23
N ILE A 63 -3.20 -9.99 -1.78
CA ILE A 63 -2.35 -9.31 -0.78
C ILE A 63 -2.28 -10.15 0.50
N ARG A 64 -3.43 -10.63 1.00
CA ARG A 64 -3.47 -11.43 2.23
C ARG A 64 -2.63 -12.71 2.11
N LEU A 65 -2.73 -13.41 0.97
CA LEU A 65 -1.92 -14.60 0.71
C LEU A 65 -0.43 -14.28 0.66
N LEU A 66 -0.02 -13.21 -0.02
CA LEU A 66 1.38 -12.77 -0.02
C LEU A 66 1.87 -12.37 1.37
N THR A 67 1.08 -11.60 2.10
CA THR A 67 1.43 -11.14 3.43
C THR A 67 1.65 -12.33 4.37
N ASN A 68 0.81 -13.35 4.29
CA ASN A 68 0.97 -14.59 5.04
C ASN A 68 2.19 -15.41 4.58
N LYS A 69 2.31 -15.68 3.28
CA LYS A 69 3.39 -16.50 2.68
C LYS A 69 4.78 -16.00 3.07
N TYR A 70 4.91 -14.69 3.28
CA TYR A 70 6.18 -14.01 3.45
C TYR A 70 6.33 -13.31 4.79
N PHE A 71 5.46 -13.61 5.76
CA PHE A 71 5.50 -13.05 7.11
C PHE A 71 5.55 -11.52 7.15
N LEU A 72 4.97 -10.86 6.15
CA LEU A 72 4.99 -9.40 6.03
C LEU A 72 4.15 -8.76 7.13
N SER A 73 3.17 -9.48 7.69
CA SER A 73 2.35 -9.01 8.80
C SER A 73 3.18 -8.85 10.07
N GLU A 74 3.99 -9.86 10.38
CA GLU A 74 4.86 -9.94 11.55
C GLU A 74 5.97 -8.89 11.46
N ILE A 75 6.59 -8.77 10.28
CA ILE A 75 7.59 -7.73 10.01
C ILE A 75 6.97 -6.34 10.21
N SER A 76 5.80 -6.10 9.62
CA SER A 76 5.11 -4.80 9.75
C SER A 76 4.75 -4.51 11.21
N PHE A 77 4.27 -5.51 11.95
CA PHE A 77 3.93 -5.38 13.35
C PHE A 77 5.16 -5.01 14.19
N LYS A 78 6.30 -5.67 13.95
CA LYS A 78 7.56 -5.35 14.64
C LYS A 78 8.02 -3.92 14.39
N ILE A 79 7.96 -3.45 13.14
CA ILE A 79 8.31 -2.07 12.80
C ILE A 79 7.39 -1.08 13.52
N ILE A 80 6.10 -1.37 13.63
CA ILE A 80 5.12 -0.52 14.35
C ILE A 80 5.42 -0.48 15.84
N GLN A 81 5.67 -1.63 16.46
CA GLN A 81 5.99 -1.71 17.89
C GLN A 81 7.26 -0.91 18.22
N GLU A 82 8.32 -1.07 17.43
CA GLU A 82 9.55 -0.32 17.62
C GLU A 82 9.36 1.18 17.42
N TYR A 83 8.52 1.59 16.46
CA TYR A 83 8.19 2.99 16.24
C TYR A 83 7.39 3.61 17.40
N GLN A 84 6.49 2.84 18.01
CA GLN A 84 5.73 3.27 19.19
C GLN A 84 6.61 3.42 20.43
N GLN A 85 7.58 2.52 20.61
CA GLN A 85 8.50 2.55 21.75
C GLN A 85 9.61 3.61 21.59
N ASN A 86 10.03 3.89 20.36
CA ASN A 86 11.11 4.83 20.06
C ASN A 86 10.77 5.70 18.83
N GLN A 87 10.54 7.00 19.06
CA GLN A 87 10.25 7.97 17.98
C GLN A 87 11.34 8.04 16.88
N LYS A 88 12.57 7.57 17.15
CA LYS A 88 13.69 7.50 16.21
C LYS A 88 14.06 6.07 15.79
N CYS A 89 13.09 5.15 15.68
CA CYS A 89 13.36 3.80 15.19
C CYS A 89 13.99 3.82 13.77
N LYS A 90 15.24 3.36 13.67
CA LYS A 90 16.00 3.30 12.41
C LYS A 90 15.29 2.49 11.33
N ILE A 91 14.60 1.40 11.72
CA ILE A 91 13.88 0.53 10.78
C ILE A 91 12.67 1.26 10.19
N ALA A 92 11.85 1.92 11.02
CA ALA A 92 10.73 2.72 10.56
C ALA A 92 11.17 3.91 9.69
N ILE A 93 12.26 4.58 10.05
CA ILE A 93 12.86 5.65 9.23
C ILE A 93 13.31 5.11 7.87
N ASN A 94 14.01 3.96 7.84
CA ASN A 94 14.46 3.34 6.61
C ASN A 94 13.28 2.92 5.70
N TYR A 95 12.26 2.29 6.29
CA TYR A 95 11.02 1.95 5.59
C TYR A 95 10.35 3.18 4.98
N THR A 96 10.09 4.21 5.78
CA THR A 96 9.42 5.44 5.30
C THR A 96 10.24 6.17 4.25
N THR A 97 11.58 6.18 4.38
CA THR A 97 12.48 6.79 3.39
C THR A 97 12.42 6.05 2.06
N LYS A 98 12.52 4.71 2.06
CA LYS A 98 12.41 3.90 0.85
C LYS A 98 11.04 4.01 0.19
N PHE A 99 9.97 4.02 0.99
CA PHE A 99 8.61 4.28 0.50
C PHE A 99 8.52 5.63 -0.22
N CYS A 100 8.99 6.70 0.42
CA CYS A 100 9.01 8.04 -0.16
C CYS A 100 9.82 8.10 -1.46
N ASN A 101 10.94 7.37 -1.54
CA ASN A 101 11.79 7.31 -2.73
C ASN A 101 11.06 6.64 -3.90
N ILE A 102 10.48 5.46 -3.70
CA ILE A 102 9.72 4.74 -4.73
C ILE A 102 8.50 5.57 -5.17
N TYR A 103 7.79 6.18 -4.22
CA TYR A 103 6.70 7.10 -4.51
C TYR A 103 7.17 8.29 -5.36
N SER A 104 8.30 8.90 -5.01
CA SER A 104 8.85 10.08 -5.71
C SER A 104 9.27 9.77 -7.14
N GLN A 105 9.87 8.60 -7.39
CA GLN A 105 10.18 8.13 -8.74
C GLN A 105 8.91 7.97 -9.58
N LYS A 106 7.80 7.54 -8.96
CA LYS A 106 6.49 7.40 -9.59
C LYS A 106 5.67 8.69 -9.60
N LYS A 107 6.15 9.78 -8.99
CA LYS A 107 5.41 11.05 -8.85
C LYS A 107 5.00 11.68 -10.17
N LYS A 108 5.74 11.45 -11.28
CA LYS A 108 5.32 11.90 -12.62
C LYS A 108 3.96 11.30 -13.03
N TYR A 109 3.73 10.03 -12.70
CA TYR A 109 2.45 9.35 -12.94
C TYR A 109 1.31 9.92 -12.07
N TYR A 110 1.59 10.25 -10.80
CA TYR A 110 0.59 10.87 -9.91
C TYR A 110 0.39 12.38 -10.13
N LYS A 111 1.30 13.09 -10.82
CA LYS A 111 1.12 14.52 -11.16
C LYS A 111 0.11 14.71 -12.29
N GLY A 112 0.08 13.80 -13.27
CA GLY A 112 -0.92 13.84 -14.37
C GLY A 112 -2.33 13.56 -13.87
N ASN A 113 -2.47 12.67 -12.88
CA ASN A 113 -3.71 12.42 -12.17
C ASN A 113 -3.82 13.39 -10.98
N LYS A 114 -4.50 14.54 -11.13
CA LYS A 114 -4.67 15.65 -10.15
C LYS A 114 -5.17 15.28 -8.72
N LEU A 115 -5.17 14.00 -8.35
CA LEU A 115 -5.76 13.36 -7.18
C LEU A 115 -5.02 13.64 -5.86
N LEU A 116 -3.69 13.77 -5.88
CA LEU A 116 -2.88 13.98 -4.67
C LEU A 116 -2.41 15.43 -4.49
N TYR A 117 -2.60 16.28 -5.50
CA TYR A 117 -1.99 17.63 -5.53
C TYR A 117 -2.98 18.75 -5.22
N ARG A 118 -4.29 18.48 -5.25
CA ARG A 118 -5.34 19.51 -5.13
C ARG A 118 -5.98 19.63 -3.76
N SER A 119 -5.75 18.69 -2.85
CA SER A 119 -6.28 18.73 -1.49
C SER A 119 -5.15 18.54 -0.49
N TYR A 120 -4.66 19.67 0.05
CA TYR A 120 -3.74 19.73 1.18
C TYR A 120 -2.40 18.99 1.00
N LYS A 121 -1.48 19.26 1.94
CA LYS A 121 -0.12 18.73 1.99
C LYS A 121 -0.23 17.23 2.30
N VAL A 122 -0.47 16.38 1.29
CA VAL A 122 -0.57 14.92 1.49
C VAL A 122 0.68 14.43 2.20
N ASP A 123 0.52 13.97 3.44
CA ASP A 123 1.61 13.44 4.23
C ASP A 123 1.91 12.00 3.79
N ILE A 124 2.84 11.89 2.85
CA ILE A 124 3.30 10.61 2.30
C ILE A 124 3.89 9.70 3.40
N LYS A 125 4.52 10.27 4.43
CA LYS A 125 5.03 9.47 5.56
C LYS A 125 3.86 8.90 6.35
N LYS A 126 2.81 9.68 6.61
CA LYS A 126 1.59 9.19 7.26
C LYS A 126 0.94 8.06 6.45
N ILE A 127 0.84 8.20 5.13
CA ILE A 127 0.34 7.12 4.25
C ILE A 127 1.20 5.86 4.38
N ALA A 128 2.52 6.00 4.39
CA ALA A 128 3.44 4.87 4.55
C ALA A 128 3.16 4.10 5.86
N ILE A 129 2.96 4.82 6.98
CA ILE A 129 2.65 4.23 8.29
C ILE A 129 1.25 3.60 8.32
N VAL A 130 0.24 4.25 7.73
CA VAL A 130 -1.11 3.68 7.63
C VAL A 130 -1.10 2.37 6.83
N ASN A 131 -0.39 2.33 5.70
CA ASN A 131 -0.25 1.10 4.92
C ASN A 131 0.48 0.01 5.71
N LEU A 132 1.52 0.36 6.47
CA LEU A 132 2.23 -0.57 7.35
C LEU A 132 1.28 -1.18 8.39
N TYR A 133 0.42 -0.34 8.99
CA TYR A 133 -0.62 -0.78 9.93
C TYR A 133 -1.64 -1.73 9.29
N LEU A 134 -2.09 -1.43 8.06
CA LEU A 134 -3.01 -2.30 7.33
C LEU A 134 -2.37 -3.68 7.07
N ILE A 135 -1.11 -3.72 6.63
CA ILE A 135 -0.39 -4.97 6.38
C ILE A 135 -0.23 -5.77 7.69
N ALA A 136 0.11 -5.11 8.80
CA ALA A 136 0.23 -5.75 10.11
C ALA A 136 -1.08 -6.36 10.65
N ARG A 137 -2.24 -5.91 10.13
CA ARG A 137 -3.56 -6.38 10.57
C ARG A 137 -4.25 -7.31 9.58
N ILE A 138 -3.87 -7.31 8.29
CA ILE A 138 -4.64 -7.94 7.19
C ILE A 138 -4.91 -9.45 7.39
N THR A 139 -4.05 -10.12 8.14
CA THR A 139 -4.12 -11.55 8.44
C THR A 139 -5.22 -11.88 9.46
N LYS A 140 -5.63 -10.88 10.25
CA LYS A 140 -6.75 -10.94 11.20
C LYS A 140 -8.07 -10.67 10.48
N GLN A 141 -9.17 -11.24 10.98
CA GLN A 141 -10.50 -11.11 10.39
C GLN A 141 -10.93 -9.64 10.21
N GLU A 142 -10.68 -8.80 11.22
CA GLU A 142 -10.94 -7.35 11.17
C GLU A 142 -10.03 -6.61 10.16
N GLY A 143 -8.84 -7.13 9.88
CA GLY A 143 -7.86 -6.47 9.00
C GLY A 143 -8.31 -6.40 7.55
N THR A 144 -9.01 -7.44 7.08
CA THR A 144 -9.61 -7.43 5.74
C THR A 144 -10.69 -6.35 5.64
N TYR A 145 -11.54 -6.22 6.66
CA TYR A 145 -12.54 -5.16 6.74
C TYR A 145 -11.90 -3.76 6.76
N LEU A 146 -10.85 -3.56 7.57
CA LEU A 146 -10.10 -2.30 7.64
C LEU A 146 -9.48 -1.92 6.29
N LEU A 147 -8.94 -2.91 5.56
CA LEU A 147 -8.41 -2.69 4.23
C LEU A 147 -9.50 -2.30 3.23
N ILE A 148 -10.63 -3.00 3.21
CA ILE A 148 -11.77 -2.64 2.34
C ILE A 148 -12.22 -1.22 2.64
N LYS A 149 -12.42 -0.90 3.93
CA LYS A 149 -12.80 0.45 4.37
C LYS A 149 -11.79 1.48 3.88
N TYR A 150 -10.49 1.25 4.12
CA TYR A 150 -9.44 2.15 3.66
C TYR A 150 -9.47 2.38 2.14
N LEU A 151 -9.70 1.35 1.35
CA LEU A 151 -9.71 1.44 -0.12
C LEU A 151 -10.94 2.19 -0.65
N TYR A 152 -12.11 2.03 -0.02
CA TYR A 152 -13.37 2.64 -0.46
C TYR A 152 -13.67 3.99 0.18
N ASP A 153 -13.04 4.34 1.30
CA ASP A 153 -13.29 5.62 1.96
C ASP A 153 -12.75 6.76 1.09
N ILE A 154 -13.63 7.67 0.68
CA ILE A 154 -13.29 8.81 -0.19
C ILE A 154 -13.02 10.06 0.65
N ASN A 155 -13.39 10.04 1.94
CA ASN A 155 -13.33 11.20 2.80
C ASN A 155 -12.07 11.15 3.69
N LYS A 156 -11.34 12.27 3.71
CA LYS A 156 -10.12 12.59 4.49
C LYS A 156 -8.80 11.97 3.98
N GLN A 157 -8.14 12.70 3.07
CA GLN A 157 -6.69 12.88 3.11
C GLN A 157 -6.37 14.37 3.03
#